data_AF-A0AAW0YRZ3-F1
#
_entry.id   AF-A0AAW0YRZ3-F1
#
_cell.length_a   1.000
_cell.length_b   1.000
_cell.length_c   1.000
_cell.angle_alpha   90.00
_cell.angle_beta   90.00
_cell.angle_gamma   90.00
#
_symmetry.space_group_name_H-M   'P 1'
#
loop_
_entity.id
_entity.type
_entity.pdbx_description
1 polymer ?
#
loop_
_entity_poly.entity_id
_entity_poly.type
_entity_poly.pdbx_seq_one_letter_code
_entity_poly.pdbx_strand_id
1 'polypeptide(L)'
;SPSPSPSSLSSLYTTLPTTLYTHYQDSSSVVNTTTMSSVMKMSVVPQSTVQYSYQGLAELAHREYQTGDYENAEKHCMQLWRQDPSNTAVLLLLSSIHFQCRRLDKSAHFSMLAIKQNPMLAEAYSNLGNVYKERGQLQEALENYRHAVRLKPDFIDGYINLAAALVAANDMEQAVQAYVSALQYNPDLYCVRSDLGNLLKALGRLDEAKVCGLSRCEGLFHAMPFLFTM
;
A
#
# COMPACT_ATOMS: atom_id res chain seq x y z
N SER A 1 -3.60 25.60 27.28
CA SER A 1 -3.86 24.87 26.03
C SER A 1 -2.55 24.46 25.40
N PRO A 2 -2.18 23.17 25.36
CA PRO A 2 -1.09 22.72 24.53
C PRO A 2 -1.63 22.01 23.28
N SER A 3 -1.05 22.37 22.14
CA SER A 3 -1.20 21.70 20.83
C SER A 3 -0.68 20.25 20.88
N PRO A 4 -1.30 19.28 20.19
CA PRO A 4 -0.77 17.93 20.12
C PRO A 4 0.38 17.83 19.11
N SER A 5 1.38 17.03 19.46
CA SER A 5 2.62 16.74 18.73
C SER A 5 2.39 15.81 17.51
N PRO A 6 3.18 15.96 16.42
CA PRO A 6 3.10 15.08 15.26
C PRO A 6 3.92 13.81 15.50
N SER A 7 3.32 12.82 16.16
CA SER A 7 4.00 11.54 16.43
C SER A 7 2.99 10.40 16.54
N SER A 8 2.42 9.97 15.41
CA SER A 8 1.68 8.69 15.32
C SER A 8 1.51 8.10 13.90
N LEU A 9 2.24 8.59 12.87
CA LEU A 9 2.08 8.07 11.50
C LEU A 9 3.32 7.38 10.89
N SER A 10 4.39 7.12 11.67
CA SER A 10 5.65 6.59 11.08
C SER A 10 5.90 5.09 11.25
N SER A 11 4.92 4.26 11.62
CA SER A 11 5.19 2.85 11.98
C SER A 11 4.57 1.77 11.08
N LEU A 12 4.18 2.08 9.83
CA LEU A 12 3.61 1.09 8.90
C LEU A 12 4.34 0.92 7.55
N TYR A 13 5.55 1.47 7.38
CA TYR A 13 6.34 1.29 6.14
C TYR A 13 7.65 0.53 6.34
N THR A 14 7.58 -0.60 7.05
CA THR A 14 8.69 -1.56 7.08
C THR A 14 8.12 -2.96 7.00
N THR A 15 8.09 -3.51 5.78
CA THR A 15 8.62 -4.81 5.35
C THR A 15 7.84 -5.30 4.12
N LEU A 16 8.40 -5.10 2.92
CA LEU A 16 8.11 -5.99 1.80
C LEU A 16 9.35 -6.89 1.61
N PRO A 17 9.17 -8.22 1.45
CA PRO A 17 10.27 -9.17 1.40
C PRO A 17 11.09 -9.07 0.10
N THR A 18 12.41 -9.09 0.27
CA THR A 18 13.47 -8.93 -0.74
C THR A 18 13.67 -10.15 -1.67
N THR A 19 12.61 -10.85 -2.06
CA THR A 19 12.77 -12.07 -2.88
C THR A 19 12.00 -11.94 -4.17
N LEU A 20 12.62 -11.36 -5.20
CA LEU A 20 12.38 -11.64 -6.63
C LEU A 20 13.33 -10.80 -7.51
N TYR A 21 14.66 -10.89 -7.31
CA TYR A 21 15.63 -10.40 -8.31
C TYR A 21 16.92 -11.22 -8.24
N THR A 22 16.86 -12.45 -8.77
CA THR A 22 18.06 -13.20 -9.17
C THR A 22 17.91 -13.55 -10.65
N HIS A 23 18.99 -13.32 -11.39
CA HIS A 23 19.18 -13.48 -12.83
C HIS A 23 18.66 -12.33 -13.71
N TYR A 24 19.55 -11.37 -13.97
CA TYR A 24 20.11 -11.17 -15.31
C TYR A 24 21.37 -10.29 -15.18
N GLN A 25 22.54 -10.90 -15.31
CA GLN A 25 23.81 -10.21 -15.54
C GLN A 25 24.21 -10.37 -17.01
N ASP A 26 25.07 -9.44 -17.45
CA ASP A 26 25.73 -9.30 -18.74
C ASP A 26 24.89 -8.60 -19.84
N SER A 27 25.36 -7.54 -20.50
CA SER A 27 26.73 -7.29 -20.95
C SER A 27 26.93 -5.83 -21.40
N SER A 28 28.09 -5.29 -21.04
CA SER A 28 28.96 -4.33 -21.78
C SER A 28 28.41 -3.50 -22.96
N SER A 29 28.66 -2.19 -22.95
CA SER A 29 29.70 -1.60 -23.84
C SER A 29 29.91 -0.10 -23.62
N VAL A 30 31.19 0.24 -23.66
CA VAL A 30 31.83 1.56 -23.58
C VAL A 30 31.79 2.21 -24.97
N VAL A 31 31.47 3.52 -25.08
CA VAL A 31 31.93 4.34 -26.21
C VAL A 31 32.32 5.74 -25.74
N ASN A 32 33.59 6.07 -26.00
CA ASN A 32 34.26 7.35 -25.80
C ASN A 32 33.71 8.46 -26.72
N THR A 33 33.72 9.70 -26.22
CA THR A 33 33.43 10.93 -26.98
C THR A 33 34.72 11.59 -27.46
N THR A 34 34.75 11.98 -28.74
CA THR A 34 35.74 12.90 -29.32
C THR A 34 35.07 14.24 -29.58
N THR A 35 35.64 15.29 -29.00
CA THR A 35 35.28 16.71 -29.08
C THR A 35 35.83 17.37 -30.35
N MET A 36 35.15 18.42 -30.86
CA MET A 36 35.77 19.71 -31.24
C MET A 36 34.74 20.79 -31.61
N SER A 37 35.06 22.02 -31.19
CA SER A 37 34.66 23.34 -31.72
C SER A 37 33.55 24.17 -31.03
N SER A 38 34.04 25.07 -30.16
CA SER A 38 33.62 26.44 -29.79
C SER A 38 32.38 27.10 -30.43
N VAL A 39 31.48 27.59 -29.56
CA VAL A 39 30.99 29.00 -29.56
C VAL A 39 30.60 29.40 -28.11
N MET A 40 31.15 30.51 -27.61
CA MET A 40 30.72 31.14 -26.34
C MET A 40 29.30 31.69 -26.49
N LYS A 41 28.36 31.16 -25.70
CA LYS A 41 27.11 31.84 -25.30
C LYS A 41 26.88 31.57 -23.81
N MET A 42 27.06 32.61 -22.98
CA MET A 42 26.54 32.63 -21.61
C MET A 42 25.03 32.75 -21.69
N SER A 43 24.29 31.68 -21.42
CA SER A 43 22.90 31.70 -20.94
C SER A 43 22.42 30.30 -20.59
N VAL A 44 21.89 30.18 -19.37
CA VAL A 44 21.20 29.03 -18.76
C VAL A 44 22.14 27.88 -18.34
N VAL A 45 22.31 27.74 -17.01
CA VAL A 45 22.79 26.52 -16.37
C VAL A 45 21.87 25.39 -16.85
N PRO A 46 22.37 24.38 -17.60
CA PRO A 46 21.53 23.24 -17.89
C PRO A 46 21.28 22.57 -16.54
N GLN A 47 20.03 22.54 -16.08
CA GLN A 47 19.61 21.49 -15.15
C GLN A 47 20.03 20.20 -15.85
N SER A 48 21.10 19.58 -15.35
CA SER A 48 21.57 18.30 -15.83
C SER A 48 20.41 17.34 -15.61
N THR A 49 19.63 17.11 -16.65
CA THR A 49 18.62 16.06 -16.69
C THR A 49 19.39 14.77 -16.64
N VAL A 50 19.70 14.31 -15.42
CA VAL A 50 20.19 12.97 -15.20
C VAL A 50 19.13 12.05 -15.81
N GLN A 51 19.42 11.48 -16.97
CA GLN A 51 18.54 10.49 -17.58
C GLN A 51 18.69 9.22 -16.75
N TYR A 52 17.78 9.05 -15.80
CA TYR A 52 17.64 7.80 -15.07
C TYR A 52 17.17 6.71 -16.04
N SER A 53 17.70 5.50 -15.88
CA SER A 53 17.11 4.32 -16.49
C SER A 53 15.68 4.11 -15.96
N TYR A 54 14.85 3.38 -16.69
CA TYR A 54 13.48 3.08 -16.24
C TYR A 54 13.45 2.49 -14.82
N GLN A 55 14.33 1.53 -14.55
CA GLN A 55 14.47 0.90 -13.22
C GLN A 55 14.95 1.90 -12.17
N GLY A 56 15.99 2.69 -12.48
CA GLY A 56 16.50 3.69 -11.54
C GLY A 56 15.47 4.77 -11.20
N LEU A 57 14.63 5.14 -12.17
CA LEU A 57 13.54 6.10 -11.95
C LEU A 57 12.42 5.49 -11.10
N ALA A 58 12.10 4.22 -11.29
CA ALA A 58 11.12 3.51 -10.46
C ALA A 58 11.59 3.39 -9.00
N GLU A 59 12.84 3.00 -8.78
CA GLU A 59 13.45 2.94 -7.44
C GLU A 59 13.47 4.30 -6.75
N LEU A 60 13.80 5.36 -7.50
CA LEU A 60 13.77 6.73 -6.99
C LEU A 60 12.36 7.14 -6.57
N ALA A 61 11.35 6.92 -7.42
CA ALA A 61 9.97 7.23 -7.11
C ALA A 61 9.45 6.48 -5.87
N HIS A 62 9.82 5.21 -5.72
CA HIS A 62 9.49 4.43 -4.51
C HIS A 62 10.16 5.00 -3.26
N ARG A 63 11.44 5.38 -3.34
CA ARG A 63 12.14 6.00 -2.21
C ARG A 63 11.50 7.33 -1.82
N GLU A 64 11.21 8.18 -2.79
CA GLU A 64 10.54 9.47 -2.57
C GLU A 64 9.19 9.28 -1.88
N TYR A 65 8.38 8.32 -2.36
CA TYR A 65 7.11 7.94 -1.72
C TYR A 65 7.30 7.51 -0.26
N GLN A 66 8.29 6.65 0.02
CA GLN A 66 8.58 6.18 1.39
C GLN A 66 9.03 7.33 2.31
N THR A 67 9.75 8.31 1.78
CA THR A 67 10.15 9.51 2.53
C THR A 67 9.06 10.57 2.66
N GLY A 68 7.90 10.38 2.02
CA GLY A 68 6.79 11.33 2.01
C GLY A 68 6.93 12.47 1.01
N ASP A 69 7.93 12.43 0.13
CA ASP A 69 8.09 13.38 -0.97
C ASP A 69 7.17 13.00 -2.15
N TYR A 70 5.87 13.17 -1.92
CA TYR A 70 4.83 12.78 -2.86
C TYR A 70 4.84 13.62 -4.14
N GLU A 71 5.39 14.83 -4.10
CA GLU A 71 5.43 15.71 -5.28
C GLU A 71 6.47 15.21 -6.30
N ASN A 72 7.69 14.87 -5.85
CA ASN A 72 8.69 14.30 -6.75
C ASN A 72 8.33 12.87 -7.16
N ALA A 73 7.79 12.07 -6.22
CA ALA A 73 7.29 10.73 -6.54
C ALA A 73 6.23 10.77 -7.64
N GLU A 74 5.27 11.72 -7.59
CA GLU A 74 4.27 11.90 -8.65
C GLU A 74 4.92 12.24 -9.99
N LYS A 75 5.87 13.18 -10.02
CA LYS A 75 6.55 13.60 -11.27
C LYS A 75 7.24 12.41 -11.94
N HIS A 76 8.01 11.64 -11.17
CA HIS A 76 8.72 10.48 -11.68
C HIS A 76 7.78 9.34 -12.07
N CYS A 77 6.73 9.08 -11.29
CA CYS A 77 5.71 8.08 -11.65
C CYS A 77 4.94 8.46 -12.91
N MET A 78 4.59 9.73 -13.10
CA MET A 78 3.94 10.20 -14.32
C MET A 78 4.85 10.07 -15.55
N GLN A 79 6.17 10.23 -15.37
CA GLN A 79 7.13 9.95 -16.44
C GLN A 79 7.18 8.46 -16.78
N LEU A 80 7.23 7.58 -15.78
CA LEU A 80 7.18 6.12 -15.99
C LEU A 80 5.89 5.69 -16.69
N TRP A 81 4.75 6.24 -16.27
CA TRP A 81 3.45 5.93 -16.85
C TRP A 81 3.33 6.38 -18.31
N ARG A 82 3.93 7.51 -18.69
CA ARG A 82 3.99 7.94 -20.10
C ARG A 82 4.80 6.99 -20.98
N GLN A 83 5.82 6.34 -20.42
CA GLN A 83 6.65 5.38 -21.14
C GLN A 83 5.95 4.03 -21.26
N ASP A 84 5.31 3.58 -20.19
CA ASP A 84 4.52 2.35 -20.17
C ASP A 84 3.19 2.55 -19.42
N PRO A 85 2.10 2.85 -20.15
CA PRO A 85 0.78 3.01 -19.54
C PRO A 85 0.18 1.73 -18.95
N SER A 86 0.74 0.56 -19.28
CA SER A 86 0.25 -0.75 -18.87
C SER A 86 0.92 -1.28 -17.61
N ASN A 87 1.94 -0.59 -17.08
CA ASN A 87 2.62 -1.01 -15.87
C ASN A 87 1.71 -0.82 -14.65
N THR A 88 1.19 -1.93 -14.12
CA THR A 88 0.29 -1.93 -12.97
C THR A 88 0.97 -1.48 -11.68
N ALA A 89 2.27 -1.71 -11.49
CA ALA A 89 3.00 -1.26 -10.31
C ALA A 89 3.05 0.28 -10.25
N VAL A 90 3.29 0.93 -11.40
CA VAL A 90 3.27 2.41 -11.49
C VAL A 90 1.86 2.95 -11.25
N LEU A 91 0.82 2.30 -11.78
CA LEU A 91 -0.57 2.68 -11.54
C LEU A 91 -0.96 2.56 -10.06
N LEU A 92 -0.54 1.48 -9.39
CA LEU A 92 -0.73 1.31 -7.94
C LEU A 92 -0.02 2.42 -7.16
N LEU A 93 1.23 2.72 -7.50
CA LEU A 93 2.01 3.75 -6.83
C LEU A 93 1.39 5.15 -7.03
N LEU A 94 0.95 5.49 -8.25
CA LEU A 94 0.22 6.74 -8.54
C LEU A 94 -1.08 6.83 -7.73
N SER A 95 -1.84 5.73 -7.65
CA SER A 95 -3.03 5.66 -6.81
C SER A 95 -2.71 5.98 -5.35
N SER A 96 -1.70 5.31 -4.77
CA SER A 96 -1.26 5.54 -3.39
C SER A 96 -0.74 6.97 -3.17
N ILE A 97 0.06 7.52 -4.08
CA ILE A 97 0.54 8.92 -4.02
C ILE A 97 -0.64 9.89 -3.97
N HIS A 98 -1.61 9.73 -4.88
CA HIS A 98 -2.78 10.61 -4.92
C HIS A 98 -3.67 10.47 -3.70
N PHE A 99 -3.80 9.26 -3.16
CA PHE A 99 -4.50 9.01 -1.90
C PHE A 99 -3.86 9.80 -0.74
N GLN A 100 -2.54 9.71 -0.59
CA GLN A 100 -1.82 10.42 0.47
C GLN A 100 -1.92 11.95 0.34
N CYS A 101 -1.94 12.46 -0.90
CA CYS A 101 -2.19 13.88 -1.15
C CYS A 101 -3.67 14.30 -1.02
N ARG A 102 -4.57 13.43 -0.54
CA ARG A 102 -6.03 13.67 -0.45
C ARG A 102 -6.71 13.98 -1.80
N ARG A 103 -6.09 13.61 -2.92
CA ARG A 103 -6.63 13.77 -4.29
C ARG A 103 -7.41 12.51 -4.67
N LEU A 104 -8.54 12.29 -3.99
CA LEU A 104 -9.30 11.04 -4.03
C LEU A 104 -9.79 10.67 -5.44
N ASP A 105 -10.19 11.62 -6.28
CA ASP A 105 -10.63 11.34 -7.66
C ASP A 105 -9.51 10.76 -8.53
N LYS A 106 -8.31 11.33 -8.43
CA LYS A 106 -7.14 10.79 -9.14
C LYS A 106 -6.75 9.42 -8.60
N SER A 107 -6.80 9.25 -7.27
CA SER A 107 -6.53 7.95 -6.64
C SER A 107 -7.45 6.86 -7.18
N ALA A 108 -8.76 7.10 -7.21
CA ALA A 108 -9.74 6.16 -7.76
C ALA A 108 -9.49 5.91 -9.25
N HIS A 109 -9.20 6.96 -10.03
CA HIS A 109 -8.90 6.83 -11.45
C HIS A 109 -7.75 5.84 -11.71
N PHE A 110 -6.63 5.99 -11.02
CA PHE A 110 -5.48 5.10 -11.17
C PHE A 110 -5.75 3.70 -10.62
N SER A 111 -6.51 3.53 -9.53
CA SER A 111 -6.95 2.21 -9.06
C SER A 111 -7.79 1.49 -10.12
N MET A 112 -8.76 2.18 -10.74
CA MET A 112 -9.60 1.61 -11.79
C MET A 112 -8.79 1.27 -13.05
N LEU A 113 -7.80 2.09 -13.43
CA LEU A 113 -6.88 1.76 -14.52
C LEU A 113 -6.08 0.49 -14.20
N ALA A 114 -5.56 0.36 -12.98
CA ALA A 114 -4.85 -0.83 -12.55
C ALA A 114 -5.73 -2.08 -12.60
N ILE A 115 -6.99 -1.99 -12.14
CA ILE A 115 -7.99 -3.07 -12.23
C ILE A 115 -8.29 -3.42 -13.69
N LYS A 116 -8.46 -2.42 -14.56
CA LYS A 116 -8.73 -2.64 -15.99
C LYS A 116 -7.57 -3.37 -16.66
N GLN A 117 -6.34 -3.06 -16.27
CA GLN A 117 -5.14 -3.67 -16.82
C GLN A 117 -4.89 -5.07 -16.25
N ASN A 118 -5.16 -5.28 -14.97
CA ASN A 118 -5.11 -6.60 -14.32
C ASN A 118 -6.24 -6.74 -13.28
N PRO A 119 -7.34 -7.43 -13.64
CA PRO A 119 -8.47 -7.65 -12.73
C PRO A 119 -8.17 -8.57 -11.54
N MET A 120 -7.02 -9.24 -11.51
CA MET A 120 -6.62 -10.12 -10.39
C MET A 120 -5.74 -9.39 -9.35
N LEU A 121 -5.57 -8.07 -9.49
CA LEU A 121 -4.66 -7.29 -8.66
C LEU A 121 -5.35 -6.83 -7.35
N ALA A 122 -5.20 -7.62 -6.29
CA ALA A 122 -5.82 -7.38 -4.99
C ALA A 122 -5.50 -5.98 -4.42
N GLU A 123 -4.27 -5.51 -4.59
CA GLU A 123 -3.80 -4.20 -4.13
C GLU A 123 -4.60 -3.05 -4.77
N ALA A 124 -5.04 -3.20 -6.02
CA ALA A 124 -5.81 -2.16 -6.71
C ALA A 124 -7.22 -2.02 -6.14
N TYR A 125 -7.87 -3.14 -5.81
CA TYR A 125 -9.15 -3.13 -5.12
C TYR A 125 -9.02 -2.57 -3.70
N SER A 126 -7.95 -2.91 -2.97
CA SER A 126 -7.72 -2.30 -1.65
C SER A 126 -7.48 -0.79 -1.75
N ASN A 127 -6.73 -0.31 -2.73
CA ASN A 127 -6.56 1.13 -2.96
C ASN A 127 -7.88 1.82 -3.30
N LEU A 128 -8.73 1.21 -4.14
CA LEU A 128 -10.05 1.75 -4.45
C LEU A 128 -10.98 1.73 -3.22
N GLY A 129 -10.93 0.68 -2.42
CA GLY A 129 -11.65 0.58 -1.15
C GLY A 129 -11.24 1.67 -0.16
N ASN A 130 -9.94 2.00 -0.09
CA ASN A 130 -9.44 3.13 0.71
C ASN A 130 -10.06 4.45 0.26
N VAL A 131 -10.15 4.69 -1.05
CA VAL A 131 -10.81 5.89 -1.58
C VAL A 131 -12.29 5.95 -1.17
N TYR A 132 -13.03 4.86 -1.30
CA TYR A 132 -14.44 4.82 -0.89
C TYR A 132 -14.62 5.03 0.61
N LYS A 133 -13.75 4.43 1.43
CA LYS A 133 -13.77 4.63 2.89
C LYS A 133 -13.59 6.09 3.26
N GLU A 134 -12.62 6.79 2.67
CA GLU A 134 -12.39 8.23 2.93
C GLU A 134 -13.54 9.12 2.43
N ARG A 135 -14.32 8.66 1.46
CA ARG A 135 -15.55 9.34 1.00
C ARG A 135 -16.77 9.07 1.88
N GLY A 136 -16.66 8.20 2.89
CA GLY A 136 -17.79 7.74 3.70
C GLY A 136 -18.67 6.69 2.99
N GLN A 137 -18.25 6.20 1.83
CA GLN A 137 -18.93 5.17 1.05
C GLN A 137 -18.55 3.78 1.56
N LEU A 138 -19.01 3.46 2.78
CA LEU A 138 -18.54 2.28 3.52
C LEU A 138 -18.91 0.95 2.86
N GLN A 139 -20.08 0.86 2.21
CA GLN A 139 -20.49 -0.41 1.57
C GLN A 139 -19.60 -0.74 0.37
N GLU A 140 -19.33 0.25 -0.49
CA GLU A 140 -18.43 0.10 -1.63
C GLU A 140 -17.00 -0.20 -1.17
N ALA A 141 -16.56 0.39 -0.05
CA ALA A 141 -15.27 0.05 0.55
C ALA A 141 -15.20 -1.43 0.98
N LEU A 142 -16.22 -1.91 1.70
CA LEU A 142 -16.31 -3.31 2.15
C LEU A 142 -16.33 -4.30 0.97
N GLU A 143 -17.07 -4.00 -0.09
CA GLU A 143 -17.10 -4.82 -1.30
C GLU A 143 -15.71 -4.96 -1.93
N ASN A 144 -15.00 -3.84 -2.06
CA ASN A 144 -13.65 -3.80 -2.62
C ASN A 144 -12.63 -4.55 -1.75
N TYR A 145 -12.64 -4.35 -0.43
CA TYR A 145 -11.73 -5.09 0.46
C TYR A 145 -12.02 -6.58 0.49
N ARG A 146 -13.29 -6.97 0.55
CA ARG A 146 -13.69 -8.39 0.47
C ARG A 146 -13.24 -9.01 -0.85
N HIS A 147 -13.30 -8.27 -1.96
CA HIS A 147 -12.79 -8.76 -3.23
C HIS A 147 -11.27 -8.90 -3.22
N ALA A 148 -10.54 -7.93 -2.65
CA ALA A 148 -9.08 -8.00 -2.52
C ALA A 148 -8.62 -9.25 -1.76
N VAL A 149 -9.22 -9.54 -0.59
CA VAL A 149 -8.84 -10.73 0.20
C VAL A 149 -9.31 -12.05 -0.41
N ARG A 150 -10.34 -12.04 -1.28
CA ARG A 150 -10.70 -13.22 -2.09
C ARG A 150 -9.67 -13.50 -3.18
N LEU A 151 -9.16 -12.46 -3.84
CA LEU A 151 -8.14 -12.59 -4.88
C LEU A 151 -6.80 -13.02 -4.30
N LYS A 152 -6.46 -12.49 -3.12
CA LYS A 152 -5.20 -12.76 -2.43
C LYS A 152 -5.47 -13.06 -0.95
N PRO A 153 -5.71 -14.35 -0.60
CA PRO A 153 -6.04 -14.74 0.76
C PRO A 153 -4.95 -14.44 1.78
N ASP A 154 -3.68 -14.30 1.40
CA ASP A 154 -2.57 -13.93 2.29
C ASP A 154 -2.33 -12.41 2.36
N PHE A 155 -3.26 -11.59 1.84
CA PHE A 155 -3.13 -10.14 1.82
C PHE A 155 -3.46 -9.50 3.17
N ILE A 156 -2.45 -9.47 4.05
CA ILE A 156 -2.53 -8.89 5.40
C ILE A 156 -3.14 -7.48 5.40
N ASP A 157 -2.62 -6.56 4.59
CA ASP A 157 -3.13 -5.17 4.55
C ASP A 157 -4.59 -5.10 4.11
N GLY A 158 -5.03 -6.02 3.23
CA GLY A 158 -6.43 -6.16 2.83
C GLY A 158 -7.34 -6.50 4.01
N TYR A 159 -6.93 -7.43 4.88
CA TYR A 159 -7.68 -7.76 6.10
C TYR A 159 -7.69 -6.62 7.12
N ILE A 160 -6.57 -5.92 7.30
CA ILE A 160 -6.50 -4.76 8.21
C ILE A 160 -7.46 -3.67 7.74
N ASN A 161 -7.47 -3.37 6.44
CA ASN A 161 -8.37 -2.37 5.86
C ASN A 161 -9.84 -2.81 5.94
N LEU A 162 -10.13 -4.10 5.71
CA LEU A 162 -11.45 -4.69 5.87
C LEU A 162 -11.95 -4.55 7.32
N ALA A 163 -11.13 -4.93 8.30
CA ALA A 163 -11.47 -4.83 9.71
C ALA A 163 -11.77 -3.39 10.13
N ALA A 164 -10.93 -2.43 9.71
CA ALA A 164 -11.16 -1.02 10.00
C ALA A 164 -12.48 -0.50 9.40
N ALA A 165 -12.82 -0.92 8.17
CA ALA A 165 -14.08 -0.56 7.54
C ALA A 165 -15.30 -1.22 8.22
N LEU A 166 -15.16 -2.45 8.70
CA LEU A 166 -16.20 -3.17 9.45
C LEU A 166 -16.46 -2.52 10.82
N VAL A 167 -15.42 -2.09 11.53
CA VAL A 167 -15.56 -1.29 12.76
C VAL A 167 -16.32 0.00 12.48
N ALA A 168 -15.97 0.71 11.39
CA ALA A 168 -16.68 1.93 10.99
C ALA A 168 -18.15 1.67 10.61
N ALA A 169 -18.46 0.49 10.08
CA ALA A 169 -19.81 0.03 9.77
C ALA A 169 -20.55 -0.58 10.99
N ASN A 170 -19.92 -0.60 12.17
CA ASN A 170 -20.42 -1.20 13.40
C ASN A 170 -20.65 -2.73 13.34
N ASP A 171 -20.01 -3.41 12.39
CA ASP A 171 -20.00 -4.88 12.27
C ASP A 171 -18.77 -5.45 13.00
N MET A 172 -18.84 -5.40 14.33
CA MET A 172 -17.71 -5.68 15.21
C MET A 172 -17.27 -7.15 15.17
N GLU A 173 -18.20 -8.09 14.95
CA GLU A 173 -17.88 -9.52 14.89
C GLU A 173 -17.12 -9.89 13.61
N GLN A 174 -17.53 -9.37 12.45
CA GLN A 174 -16.74 -9.57 11.23
C GLN A 174 -15.40 -8.84 11.31
N ALA A 175 -15.32 -7.70 12.02
CA ALA A 175 -14.04 -7.00 12.23
C ALA A 175 -13.06 -7.85 13.05
N VAL A 176 -13.53 -8.52 14.11
CA VAL A 176 -12.73 -9.48 14.89
C VAL A 176 -12.19 -10.57 13.96
N GLN A 177 -13.04 -11.17 13.13
CA GLN A 177 -12.63 -12.22 12.17
C GLN A 177 -11.54 -11.72 11.22
N ALA A 178 -11.70 -10.53 10.64
CA ALA A 178 -10.72 -9.97 9.71
C ALA A 178 -9.36 -9.72 10.40
N TYR A 179 -9.33 -9.18 11.62
CA TYR A 179 -8.08 -9.04 12.37
C TYR A 179 -7.45 -10.39 12.74
N VAL A 180 -8.26 -11.38 13.12
CA VAL A 180 -7.78 -12.74 13.39
C VAL A 180 -7.15 -13.33 12.12
N SER A 181 -7.78 -13.18 10.94
CA SER A 181 -7.20 -13.62 9.67
C SER A 181 -5.87 -12.92 9.36
N ALA A 182 -5.73 -11.60 9.59
CA ALA A 182 -4.45 -10.92 9.43
C ALA A 182 -3.36 -11.52 10.34
N LEU A 183 -3.69 -11.84 11.59
CA LEU A 183 -2.78 -12.46 12.56
C LEU A 183 -2.49 -13.94 12.27
N GLN A 184 -3.33 -14.65 11.50
CA GLN A 184 -3.02 -16.00 11.03
C GLN A 184 -1.82 -15.99 10.06
N TYR A 185 -1.76 -14.98 9.19
CA TYR A 185 -0.67 -14.85 8.22
C TYR A 185 0.58 -14.21 8.83
N ASN A 186 0.41 -13.29 9.78
CA ASN A 186 1.53 -12.72 10.53
C ASN A 186 1.15 -12.47 12.00
N PRO A 187 1.51 -13.40 12.91
CA PRO A 187 1.21 -13.29 14.33
C PRO A 187 1.90 -12.12 15.06
N ASP A 188 2.98 -11.58 14.50
CA ASP A 188 3.84 -10.58 15.15
C ASP A 188 3.37 -9.14 14.92
N LEU A 189 2.23 -8.94 14.24
CA LEU A 189 1.65 -7.62 13.99
C LEU A 189 1.10 -6.99 15.28
N TYR A 190 1.98 -6.31 16.02
CA TYR A 190 1.65 -5.67 17.30
C TYR A 190 0.49 -4.67 17.21
N CYS A 191 0.42 -3.88 16.13
CA CYS A 191 -0.66 -2.93 15.90
C CYS A 191 -2.02 -3.64 15.79
N VAL A 192 -2.11 -4.66 14.94
CA VAL A 192 -3.32 -5.46 14.73
C VAL A 192 -3.78 -6.15 16.02
N ARG A 193 -2.83 -6.69 16.77
CA ARG A 193 -3.10 -7.32 18.08
C ARG A 193 -3.66 -6.32 19.09
N SER A 194 -3.11 -5.11 19.11
CA SER A 194 -3.61 -4.01 19.95
C SER A 194 -5.03 -3.59 19.54
N ASP A 195 -5.29 -3.44 18.25
CA ASP A 195 -6.60 -3.07 17.72
C ASP A 195 -7.66 -4.14 18.00
N LEU A 196 -7.32 -5.41 17.79
CA LEU A 196 -8.17 -6.54 18.14
C LEU A 196 -8.44 -6.59 19.65
N GLY A 197 -7.41 -6.40 20.49
CA GLY A 197 -7.58 -6.37 21.94
C GLY A 197 -8.50 -5.24 22.42
N ASN A 198 -8.42 -4.06 21.80
CA ASN A 198 -9.32 -2.94 22.09
C ASN A 198 -10.76 -3.23 21.64
N LEU A 199 -10.92 -3.82 20.45
CA LEU A 199 -12.23 -4.24 19.93
C LEU A 199 -12.89 -5.28 20.85
N LEU A 200 -12.14 -6.31 21.28
CA LEU A 200 -12.64 -7.34 22.18
C LEU A 200 -13.05 -6.78 23.55
N LYS A 201 -12.29 -5.81 24.09
CA LYS A 201 -12.67 -5.09 25.31
C LYS A 201 -13.96 -4.31 25.13
N ALA A 202 -14.12 -3.61 24.01
CA ALA A 202 -15.36 -2.89 23.70
C ALA A 202 -16.57 -3.82 23.60
N LEU A 203 -16.36 -5.06 23.14
CA LEU A 203 -17.38 -6.13 23.10
C LEU A 203 -17.60 -6.83 24.46
N GLY A 204 -16.84 -6.49 25.51
CA GLY A 204 -16.92 -7.17 26.81
C GLY A 204 -16.27 -8.56 26.85
N ARG A 205 -15.59 -8.98 25.77
CA ARG A 205 -14.91 -10.28 25.61
C ARG A 205 -13.51 -10.24 26.25
N LEU A 206 -13.47 -9.96 27.54
CA LEU A 206 -12.23 -9.68 28.28
C LEU A 206 -11.26 -10.86 28.33
N ASP A 207 -11.77 -12.10 28.35
CA ASP A 207 -10.92 -13.28 28.41
C ASP A 207 -10.20 -13.53 27.08
N GLU A 208 -10.88 -13.30 25.95
CA GLU A 208 -10.26 -13.34 24.62
C GLU A 208 -9.24 -12.21 24.44
N ALA A 209 -9.53 -11.02 24.96
CA ALA A 209 -8.60 -9.89 24.92
C ALA A 209 -7.29 -10.19 25.68
N LYS A 210 -7.35 -10.91 26.81
CA LYS A 210 -6.15 -11.35 27.55
C LYS A 210 -5.32 -12.33 26.73
N VAL A 211 -5.96 -13.30 26.07
CA VAL A 211 -5.28 -14.30 25.22
C VAL A 211 -4.57 -13.63 24.04
N CYS A 212 -5.24 -12.67 23.37
CA CYS A 212 -4.65 -11.86 22.31
C CYS A 212 -3.43 -11.05 22.82
N GLY A 213 -3.49 -10.56 24.06
CA GLY A 213 -2.39 -9.85 24.75
C GLY A 213 -1.14 -10.68 25.05
N LEU A 214 -1.19 -12.02 24.97
CA LEU A 214 -0.12 -12.94 25.39
C LEU A 214 0.63 -13.63 24.22
N SER A 215 0.55 -13.07 23.01
CA SER A 215 1.22 -13.60 21.79
C SER A 215 0.80 -15.02 21.39
N ARG A 216 -0.35 -15.51 21.86
CA ARG A 216 -0.93 -16.81 21.48
C ARG A 216 -2.35 -16.60 20.94
N CYS A 217 -2.45 -16.03 19.74
CA CYS A 217 -3.72 -15.99 19.00
C CYS A 217 -4.17 -17.39 18.53
N GLU A 218 -3.33 -18.42 18.71
CA GLU A 218 -3.64 -19.84 18.45
C GLU A 218 -4.99 -20.31 19.02
N GLY A 219 -5.35 -19.83 20.22
CA GLY A 219 -6.63 -20.18 20.85
C GLY A 219 -7.87 -19.61 20.16
N LEU A 220 -7.74 -18.48 19.46
CA LEU A 220 -8.84 -17.85 18.71
C LEU A 220 -9.09 -18.57 17.37
N PHE A 221 -8.05 -19.15 16.76
CA PHE A 221 -8.15 -19.81 15.46
C PHE A 221 -9.00 -21.09 15.48
N HIS A 222 -9.12 -21.77 16.63
CA HIS A 222 -9.94 -22.97 16.78
C HIS A 222 -11.43 -22.68 17.05
N ALA A 223 -11.79 -21.47 17.47
CA ALA A 223 -13.15 -21.12 17.86
C ALA A 223 -14.03 -20.59 16.72
N MET A 224 -13.45 -20.32 15.54
CA MET A 224 -14.15 -19.68 14.42
C MET A 224 -13.96 -20.51 13.13
N PRO A 225 -14.86 -21.46 12.83
CA PRO A 225 -14.73 -22.29 11.63
C PRO A 225 -14.83 -21.42 10.38
N PHE A 226 -13.86 -21.60 9.49
CA PHE A 226 -13.75 -21.01 8.17
C PHE A 226 -15.09 -20.98 7.42
N LEU A 227 -15.63 -19.77 7.20
CA LEU A 227 -16.73 -19.53 6.26
C LEU A 227 -16.37 -18.39 5.31
N PHE A 228 -15.37 -18.64 4.47
CA PHE A 228 -15.25 -18.01 3.15
C PHE A 228 -14.89 -19.07 2.10
N THR A 229 -15.65 -20.16 2.10
CA THR A 229 -15.87 -20.96 0.90
C THR A 229 -17.34 -20.84 0.57
N MET A 230 -17.65 -20.15 -0.54
CA MET A 230 -18.70 -20.40 -1.53
C MET A 230 -18.56 -19.32 -2.62
#